data_AF-D6K2Q0-F1
#
_entry.id   AF-D6K2Q0-F1
#
_cell.length_a   1.000
_cell.length_b   1.000
_cell.length_c   1.000
_cell.angle_alpha   90.00
_cell.angle_beta   90.00
_cell.angle_gamma   90.00
#
_symmetry.space_group_name_H-M   'P 1'
#
loop_
_entity.id
_entity.type
_entity.pdbx_description
1 polymer ?
#
loop_
_entity_poly.entity_id
_entity_poly.type
_entity_poly.pdbx_seq_one_letter_code
_entity_poly.pdbx_strand_id
1 'polypeptide(L)'
;MLVWSLWRQGAVPYEAAPLKLFTPSDWWWAGTVSPKGMEGREARVVYDGLFFAVLVYAVARLGSWPEVVRHFIGRRPQPARALYAAVAALGVLSLVFPSAFPLVGWDPLPVVDPVFSLVVLISGGYDLFASRLFTDSLYAVLTTLVVWPFARVGGWWSYGRELAARRRAAADPTAPPPADLPRSQWPALRSAGQHQAAELLTAEVAGGRMNDVDCARVERAWTEACREGRPAAFADTVLHHGGAAWTHPSGARDLPARTARHDLLEGQVRLGRWVPAERAPRAYHDAGAALGPDLLGTSLLLVGPPGSGKTRHVTEPITEALALQALTGRCAVVAVSAAGAPLGRDAAYDVVVRIGDPSSVHDLDPYAESDDPDEAAAFLAEALVGDLDGAGGVSARSAAVALAQLLGPYQAVHGRFPPLPVLRELLEGEPGALAALRAGLAADEHAAMRRELDARMRQAGTPADAGPALAGRLALLDRAGLRPTSSARGRAAAGRSRCAPSPTTRCGCASTCPSAATRRRRG
;
A
#
# COMPACT_ATOMS: atom_id res chain seq x y z
N MET A 1 29.98 22.65 -9.07
CA MET A 1 31.39 23.11 -8.95
C MET A 1 31.81 23.99 -10.12
N LEU A 2 31.65 23.58 -11.39
CA LEU A 2 32.06 24.39 -12.56
C LEU A 2 31.38 25.78 -12.60
N VAL A 3 30.07 25.84 -12.37
CA VAL A 3 29.29 27.09 -12.35
C VAL A 3 29.73 28.06 -11.24
N TRP A 4 30.05 27.54 -10.05
CA TRP A 4 30.55 28.35 -8.93
C TRP A 4 31.96 28.91 -9.21
N SER A 5 32.82 28.11 -9.84
CA SER A 5 34.15 28.58 -10.25
C SER A 5 34.08 29.67 -11.31
N LEU A 6 33.15 29.55 -12.27
CA LEU A 6 32.93 30.56 -13.31
C LEU A 6 32.35 31.87 -12.74
N TRP A 7 31.48 31.77 -11.73
CA TRP A 7 30.98 32.91 -10.97
C TRP A 7 32.09 33.64 -10.22
N ARG A 8 32.92 32.92 -9.43
CA ARG A 8 34.04 33.55 -8.71
C ARG A 8 35.07 34.22 -9.63
N GLN A 9 35.18 33.77 -10.88
CA GLN A 9 36.09 34.33 -11.88
C GLN A 9 35.48 35.52 -12.65
N GLY A 10 34.22 35.89 -12.39
CA GLY A 10 33.54 36.98 -13.10
C GLY A 10 33.26 36.67 -14.58
N ALA A 11 33.26 35.39 -14.96
CA ALA A 11 33.11 34.95 -16.35
C ALA A 11 31.64 34.91 -16.80
N VAL A 12 30.69 35.20 -15.90
CA VAL A 12 29.26 35.19 -16.19
C VAL A 12 28.82 36.59 -16.68
N PRO A 13 28.28 36.71 -17.91
CA PRO A 13 27.81 37.99 -18.41
C PRO A 13 26.65 38.52 -17.55
N TYR A 14 26.65 39.82 -17.28
CA TYR A 14 25.63 40.53 -16.47
C TYR A 14 25.58 40.20 -14.97
N GLU A 15 26.58 39.50 -14.43
CA GLU A 15 26.70 39.21 -12.99
C GLU A 15 26.59 40.47 -12.11
N ALA A 16 27.05 41.61 -12.61
CA ALA A 16 27.02 42.90 -11.91
C ALA A 16 25.66 43.61 -11.91
N ALA A 17 24.72 43.22 -12.77
CA ALA A 17 23.49 43.97 -13.00
C ALA A 17 22.54 43.97 -11.78
N PRO A 18 22.29 42.83 -11.11
CA PRO A 18 21.46 42.81 -9.90
C PRO A 18 22.10 43.59 -8.76
N LEU A 19 23.42 43.45 -8.59
CA LEU A 19 24.16 44.15 -7.54
C LEU A 19 24.06 45.67 -7.69
N LYS A 20 24.18 46.19 -8.91
CA LYS A 20 24.01 47.63 -9.21
C LYS A 20 22.56 48.12 -9.09
N LEU A 21 21.56 47.25 -9.23
CA LEU A 21 20.15 47.61 -9.11
C LEU A 21 19.73 47.80 -7.64
N PHE A 22 20.29 47.01 -6.73
CA PHE A 22 19.91 46.99 -5.32
C PHE A 22 20.85 47.77 -4.38
N THR A 23 21.98 48.29 -4.87
CA THR A 23 22.95 49.05 -4.05
C THR A 23 23.17 50.47 -4.59
N PRO A 24 23.41 51.47 -3.71
CA PRO A 24 23.72 52.84 -4.13
C PRO A 24 24.95 52.92 -5.04
N SER A 25 24.91 53.81 -6.03
CA SER A 25 26.03 54.03 -6.97
C SER A 25 27.32 54.50 -6.28
N ASP A 26 27.20 55.13 -5.10
CA ASP A 26 28.32 55.72 -4.37
C ASP A 26 29.23 54.68 -3.70
N TRP A 27 28.77 53.42 -3.61
CA TRP A 27 29.54 52.30 -3.04
C TRP A 27 30.56 51.72 -4.02
N TRP A 28 30.47 52.09 -5.30
CA TRP A 28 31.25 51.54 -6.40
C TRP A 28 32.07 52.63 -7.11
N TRP A 29 33.23 52.26 -7.65
CA TRP A 29 33.94 53.13 -8.58
C TRP A 29 33.20 53.22 -9.92
N ALA A 30 33.06 54.44 -10.45
CA ALA A 30 32.30 54.73 -11.67
C ALA A 30 32.64 53.76 -12.82
N GLY A 31 31.62 53.13 -13.40
CA GLY A 31 31.75 52.16 -14.49
C GLY A 31 32.16 50.74 -14.08
N THR A 32 32.60 50.51 -12.84
CA THR A 32 33.06 49.20 -12.35
C THR A 32 32.14 48.66 -11.25
N VAL A 33 32.47 47.47 -10.74
CA VAL A 33 31.91 46.91 -9.49
C VAL A 33 32.99 46.95 -8.41
N SER A 34 34.10 47.66 -8.60
CA SER A 34 35.17 47.68 -7.59
C SER A 34 34.69 48.48 -6.37
N PRO A 35 34.78 47.92 -5.16
CA PRO A 35 34.21 48.52 -3.97
C PRO A 35 35.04 49.74 -3.58
N LYS A 36 34.38 50.86 -3.35
CA LYS A 36 35.02 52.11 -2.94
C LYS A 36 35.24 52.19 -1.43
N GLY A 37 34.40 51.49 -0.67
CA GLY A 37 34.40 51.45 0.79
C GLY A 37 34.01 50.08 1.35
N MET A 38 33.83 50.07 2.65
CA MET A 38 33.45 48.91 3.46
C MET A 38 32.11 48.32 2.99
N GLU A 39 31.14 49.18 2.72
CA GLU A 39 29.77 48.87 2.31
C GLU A 39 29.73 48.10 0.99
N GLY A 40 30.52 48.52 -0.01
CA GLY A 40 30.63 47.83 -1.29
C GLY A 40 31.31 46.47 -1.19
N ARG A 41 32.27 46.30 -0.26
CA ARG A 41 32.96 45.01 -0.04
C ARG A 41 32.01 44.00 0.59
N GLU A 42 31.32 44.37 1.66
CA GLU A 42 30.37 43.49 2.34
C GLU A 42 29.16 43.17 1.46
N ALA A 43 28.65 44.13 0.68
CA ALA A 43 27.55 43.89 -0.27
C ALA A 43 27.90 42.84 -1.33
N ARG A 44 29.15 42.78 -1.80
CA ARG A 44 29.60 41.71 -2.70
C ARG A 44 29.59 40.35 -2.02
N VAL A 45 30.07 40.25 -0.78
CA VAL A 45 30.10 38.98 -0.03
C VAL A 45 28.66 38.45 0.20
N VAL A 46 27.72 39.34 0.50
CA VAL A 46 26.28 38.99 0.60
C VAL A 46 25.75 38.45 -0.73
N TYR A 47 26.11 39.09 -1.84
CA TYR A 47 25.67 38.70 -3.18
C TYR A 47 26.19 37.32 -3.60
N ASP A 48 27.47 37.06 -3.34
CA ASP A 48 28.10 35.75 -3.60
C ASP A 48 27.45 34.64 -2.76
N GLY A 49 27.14 34.93 -1.49
CA GLY A 49 26.41 34.02 -0.61
C GLY A 49 24.99 33.71 -1.09
N LEU A 50 24.25 34.72 -1.56
CA LEU A 50 22.90 34.56 -2.08
C LEU A 50 22.89 33.70 -3.35
N PHE A 51 23.83 33.95 -4.28
CA PHE A 51 23.96 33.15 -5.49
C PHE A 51 24.33 31.69 -5.16
N PHE A 52 25.25 31.49 -4.22
CA PHE A 52 25.60 30.14 -3.74
C PHE A 52 24.37 29.41 -3.16
N ALA A 53 23.55 30.08 -2.34
CA ALA A 53 22.33 29.49 -1.79
C ALA A 53 21.33 29.09 -2.88
N VAL A 54 21.14 29.93 -3.90
CA VAL A 54 20.29 29.62 -5.07
C VAL A 54 20.85 28.43 -5.86
N LEU A 55 22.16 28.38 -6.06
CA LEU A 55 22.82 27.28 -6.77
C LEU A 55 22.64 25.95 -6.02
N VAL A 56 22.84 25.94 -4.69
CA VAL A 56 22.62 24.76 -3.85
C VAL A 56 21.15 24.33 -3.90
N TYR A 57 20.21 25.27 -3.81
CA TYR A 57 18.79 24.99 -3.91
C TYR A 57 18.41 24.37 -5.26
N ALA A 58 18.91 24.93 -6.37
CA ALA A 58 18.67 24.41 -7.71
C ALA A 58 19.22 22.99 -7.88
N VAL A 59 20.45 22.73 -7.43
CA VAL A 59 21.06 21.39 -7.47
C VAL A 59 20.30 20.40 -6.59
N ALA A 60 19.91 20.79 -5.39
CA ALA A 60 19.15 19.93 -4.47
C ALA A 60 17.77 19.57 -5.04
N ARG A 61 17.10 20.53 -5.71
CA ARG A 61 15.79 20.33 -6.32
C ARG A 61 15.86 19.49 -7.61
N LEU A 62 16.85 19.74 -8.46
CA LEU A 62 17.05 18.96 -9.69
C LEU A 62 17.55 17.54 -9.43
N GLY A 63 18.35 17.34 -8.38
CA GLY A 63 18.91 16.02 -8.03
C GLY A 63 18.02 15.16 -7.13
N SER A 64 16.77 15.55 -6.90
CA SER A 64 15.82 14.86 -5.98
C SER A 64 16.43 14.46 -4.62
N TRP A 65 17.31 15.29 -4.06
CA TRP A 65 18.01 15.02 -2.81
C TRP A 65 17.06 14.68 -1.63
N PRO A 66 15.85 15.27 -1.51
CA PRO A 66 14.89 14.84 -0.50
C PRO A 66 14.47 13.36 -0.61
N GLU A 67 14.40 12.80 -1.81
CA GLU A 67 14.08 11.40 -2.05
C GLU A 67 15.25 10.49 -1.75
N VAL A 68 16.47 10.91 -2.12
CA VAL A 68 17.72 10.20 -1.78
C VAL A 68 17.87 10.11 -0.26
N VAL A 69 17.65 11.22 0.46
CA VAL A 69 17.68 11.25 1.94
C VAL A 69 16.62 10.33 2.55
N ARG A 70 15.40 10.32 2.00
CA ARG A 70 14.34 9.38 2.44
C ARG A 70 14.71 7.93 2.18
N HIS A 71 15.35 7.63 1.05
CA HIS A 71 15.74 6.28 0.67
C HIS A 71 16.88 5.74 1.56
N PHE A 72 17.95 6.52 1.74
CA PHE A 72 19.13 6.07 2.47
C PHE A 72 19.00 6.16 3.99
N ILE A 73 18.41 7.25 4.51
CA ILE A 73 18.30 7.48 5.96
C ILE A 73 16.95 7.01 6.50
N GLY A 74 15.86 7.17 5.73
CA GLY A 74 14.50 6.89 6.19
C GLY A 74 14.16 5.40 6.34
N ARG A 75 14.77 4.51 5.53
CA ARG A 75 14.48 3.06 5.54
C ARG A 75 15.25 2.25 6.58
N ARG A 76 16.15 2.87 7.35
CA ARG A 76 16.98 2.15 8.33
C ARG A 76 16.32 2.13 9.72
N PRO A 77 16.38 0.99 10.44
CA PRO A 77 15.89 0.91 11.82
C PRO A 77 16.74 1.80 12.76
N GLN A 78 16.15 2.25 13.87
CA GLN A 78 16.89 2.92 14.93
C GLN A 78 17.82 1.91 15.64
N PRO A 79 19.04 2.28 16.08
CA PRO A 79 19.63 3.63 16.16
C PRO A 79 20.42 4.08 14.92
N ALA A 80 20.57 3.22 13.91
CA ALA A 80 21.40 3.51 12.74
C ALA A 80 20.94 4.78 11.99
N ARG A 81 19.62 5.00 11.91
CA ARG A 81 19.05 6.23 11.33
C ARG A 81 19.51 7.52 12.03
N ALA A 82 19.58 7.52 13.36
CA ALA A 82 20.04 8.67 14.13
C ALA A 82 21.54 8.90 13.95
N LEU A 83 22.33 7.82 13.87
CA LEU A 83 23.77 7.86 13.63
C LEU A 83 24.10 8.40 12.24
N TYR A 84 23.47 7.89 11.17
CA TYR A 84 23.72 8.40 9.82
C TYR A 84 23.30 9.85 9.64
N ALA A 85 22.18 10.27 10.28
CA ALA A 85 21.79 11.67 10.30
C ALA A 85 22.80 12.54 11.07
N ALA A 86 23.41 12.03 12.14
CA ALA A 86 24.45 12.73 12.89
C ALA A 86 25.76 12.84 12.10
N VAL A 87 26.17 11.77 11.41
CA VAL A 87 27.34 11.80 10.53
C VAL A 87 27.12 12.77 9.36
N ALA A 88 25.92 12.79 8.77
CA ALA A 88 25.58 13.73 7.71
C ALA A 88 25.58 15.19 8.21
N ALA A 89 24.99 15.45 9.39
CA ALA A 89 25.01 16.76 10.03
C ALA A 89 26.44 17.21 10.34
N LEU A 90 27.30 16.30 10.81
CA LEU A 90 28.71 16.58 11.09
C LEU A 90 29.48 16.88 9.81
N GLY A 91 29.19 16.15 8.72
CA GLY A 91 29.72 16.47 7.39
C GLY A 91 29.34 17.88 6.94
N VAL A 92 28.07 18.28 7.05
CA VAL A 92 27.64 19.65 6.70
C VAL A 92 28.22 20.70 7.63
N LEU A 93 28.31 20.43 8.94
CA LEU A 93 28.96 21.33 9.90
C LEU A 93 30.44 21.51 9.57
N SER A 94 31.13 20.46 9.10
CA SER A 94 32.53 20.56 8.69
C SER A 94 32.75 21.46 7.47
N LEU A 95 31.75 21.56 6.59
CA LEU A 95 31.77 22.46 5.43
C LEU A 95 31.43 23.92 5.78
N VAL A 96 30.64 24.13 6.85
CA VAL A 96 30.26 25.47 7.33
C VAL A 96 31.31 26.05 8.28
N PHE A 97 31.89 25.23 9.15
CA PHE A 97 32.89 25.61 10.15
C PHE A 97 34.15 24.74 10.04
N PRO A 98 34.95 24.87 8.96
CA PRO A 98 36.15 24.06 8.78
C PRO A 98 37.19 24.28 9.89
N SER A 99 37.24 25.46 10.50
CA SER A 99 38.11 25.78 11.63
C SER A 99 37.81 24.98 12.91
N ALA A 100 36.59 24.46 13.06
CA ALA A 100 36.22 23.58 14.16
C ALA A 100 36.68 22.11 13.95
N PHE A 101 37.10 21.75 12.72
CA PHE A 101 37.52 20.40 12.35
C PHE A 101 38.94 20.42 11.77
N PRO A 102 40.00 20.34 12.61
CA PRO A 102 41.40 20.47 12.19
C PRO A 102 41.91 19.37 11.24
N LEU A 103 41.09 18.35 10.96
CA LEU A 103 41.39 17.22 10.07
C LEU A 103 40.91 17.44 8.62
N VAL A 104 40.15 18.50 8.36
CA VAL A 104 39.39 18.69 7.12
C VAL A 104 39.92 19.93 6.39
N GLY A 105 40.86 19.75 5.46
CA GLY A 105 41.53 20.85 4.72
C GLY A 105 40.73 21.45 3.56
N TRP A 106 39.44 21.70 3.74
CA TRP A 106 38.54 22.24 2.70
C TRP A 106 38.28 23.74 2.95
N ASP A 107 38.14 24.52 1.88
CA ASP A 107 37.79 25.94 1.98
C ASP A 107 36.37 26.11 2.57
N PRO A 108 36.15 27.11 3.45
CA PRO A 108 34.83 27.38 4.03
C PRO A 108 33.82 27.70 2.93
N LEU A 109 32.62 27.11 3.05
CA LEU A 109 31.50 27.52 2.21
C LEU A 109 31.07 28.96 2.56
N PRO A 110 30.67 29.77 1.57
CA PRO A 110 30.24 31.16 1.77
C PRO A 110 28.82 31.18 2.37
N VAL A 111 28.70 30.77 3.63
CA VAL A 111 27.45 30.74 4.39
C VAL A 111 27.57 31.59 5.65
N VAL A 112 28.71 31.50 6.33
CA VAL A 112 29.00 32.30 7.53
C VAL A 112 29.31 33.74 7.13
N ASP A 113 30.30 33.94 6.25
CA ASP A 113 30.75 35.28 5.87
C ASP A 113 29.63 36.18 5.33
N PRO A 114 28.74 35.73 4.42
CA PRO A 114 27.62 36.56 3.93
C PRO A 114 26.63 36.98 5.02
N VAL A 115 26.40 36.14 6.03
CA VAL A 115 25.50 36.47 7.15
C VAL A 115 26.17 37.51 8.06
N PHE A 116 27.46 37.37 8.32
CA PHE A 116 28.22 38.37 9.08
C PHE A 116 28.27 39.71 8.31
N SER A 117 28.57 39.68 7.01
CA SER A 117 28.58 40.86 6.13
C SER A 117 27.21 41.57 6.07
N LEU A 118 26.11 40.81 6.03
CA LEU A 118 24.76 41.37 6.07
C LEU A 118 24.47 42.08 7.41
N VAL A 119 24.88 41.47 8.53
CA VAL A 119 24.72 42.08 9.85
C VAL A 119 25.54 43.37 9.96
N VAL A 120 26.79 43.38 9.47
CA VAL A 120 27.62 44.60 9.43
C VAL A 120 26.97 45.70 8.60
N LEU A 121 26.39 45.36 7.45
CA LEU A 121 25.73 46.31 6.55
C LEU A 121 24.47 46.93 7.19
N ILE A 122 23.74 46.14 8.00
CA ILE A 122 22.56 46.60 8.74
C ILE A 122 22.95 47.41 9.99
N SER A 123 24.00 47.01 10.71
CA SER A 123 24.45 47.68 11.93
C SER A 123 25.29 48.92 11.68
N GLY A 124 25.76 49.14 10.46
CA GLY A 124 26.59 50.28 10.08
C GLY A 124 28.01 50.24 10.65
N GLY A 125 28.48 49.09 11.10
CA GLY A 125 29.80 48.96 11.74
C GLY A 125 30.04 47.60 12.42
N TYR A 126 31.29 47.39 12.84
CA TYR A 126 31.74 46.13 13.45
C TYR A 126 31.53 46.04 14.97
N ASP A 127 30.98 47.08 15.61
CA ASP A 127 30.92 47.20 17.07
C ASP A 127 30.12 46.06 17.74
N LEU A 128 29.12 45.51 17.06
CA LEU A 128 28.34 44.37 17.55
C LEU A 128 29.18 43.10 17.70
N PHE A 129 30.19 42.91 16.85
CA PHE A 129 31.06 41.74 16.86
C PHE A 129 32.14 41.80 17.94
N ALA A 130 32.35 42.96 18.56
CA ALA A 130 33.23 43.10 19.73
C ALA A 130 32.65 42.36 20.96
N SER A 131 31.33 42.16 20.99
CA SER A 131 30.67 41.43 22.07
C SER A 131 30.68 39.91 21.81
N ARG A 132 31.41 39.17 22.66
CA ARG A 132 31.56 37.71 22.55
C ARG A 132 30.22 36.98 22.60
N LEU A 133 29.28 37.45 23.43
CA LEU A 133 27.95 36.87 23.55
C LEU A 133 27.13 36.97 22.26
N PHE A 134 27.24 38.07 21.52
CA PHE A 134 26.51 38.25 20.26
C PHE A 134 27.05 37.31 19.20
N THR A 135 28.38 37.29 19.03
CA THR A 135 29.07 36.40 18.10
C THR A 135 28.77 34.92 18.41
N ASP A 136 28.88 34.49 19.67
CA ASP A 136 28.58 33.11 20.08
C ASP A 136 27.10 32.77 19.88
N SER A 137 26.18 33.71 20.13
CA SER A 137 24.75 33.50 19.90
C SER A 137 24.41 33.36 18.42
N LEU A 138 25.06 34.14 17.55
CA LEU A 138 24.89 34.05 16.10
C LEU A 138 25.41 32.71 15.57
N TYR A 139 26.58 32.27 16.04
CA TYR A 139 27.12 30.94 15.74
C TYR A 139 26.18 29.82 16.23
N ALA A 140 25.58 29.96 17.42
CA ALA A 140 24.63 28.99 17.95
C ALA A 140 23.35 28.91 17.12
N VAL A 141 22.83 30.05 16.65
CA VAL A 141 21.65 30.10 15.77
C VAL A 141 21.94 29.43 14.43
N LEU A 142 23.07 29.76 13.79
CA LEU A 142 23.49 29.14 12.53
C LEU A 142 23.66 27.62 12.66
N THR A 143 24.33 27.18 13.73
CA THR A 143 24.50 25.75 14.04
C THR A 143 23.15 25.06 14.22
N THR A 144 22.23 25.68 14.95
CA THR A 144 20.89 25.13 15.18
C THR A 144 20.12 25.00 13.87
N LEU A 145 20.18 26.01 12.99
CA LEU A 145 19.50 26.01 11.70
C LEU A 145 20.02 24.90 10.78
N VAL A 146 21.33 24.65 10.79
CA VAL A 146 21.97 23.55 10.05
C VAL A 146 21.56 22.18 10.61
N VAL A 147 21.58 22.00 11.93
CA VAL A 147 21.31 20.70 12.58
C VAL A 147 19.82 20.35 12.58
N TRP A 148 18.93 21.34 12.66
CA TRP A 148 17.48 21.16 12.76
C TRP A 148 16.87 20.23 11.69
N PRO A 149 17.13 20.38 10.37
CA PRO A 149 16.59 19.47 9.36
C PRO A 149 17.11 18.04 9.54
N PHE A 150 18.37 17.85 9.93
CA PHE A 150 18.94 16.51 10.19
C PHE A 150 18.34 15.89 11.45
N ALA A 151 18.11 16.67 12.51
CA ALA A 151 17.46 16.19 13.72
C ALA A 151 16.02 15.73 13.45
N ARG A 152 15.30 16.45 12.57
CA ARG A 152 13.94 16.08 12.12
C ARG A 152 13.94 14.80 11.28
N VAL A 153 14.87 14.67 10.33
CA VAL A 153 14.98 13.48 9.47
C VAL A 153 15.48 12.26 10.25
N GLY A 154 16.42 12.45 11.17
CA GLY A 154 17.02 11.41 12.00
C GLY A 154 16.13 10.92 13.15
N GLY A 155 15.01 11.60 13.43
CA GLY A 155 14.10 11.23 14.52
C GLY A 155 14.74 11.40 15.90
N TRP A 156 15.62 12.38 16.09
CA TRP A 156 16.35 12.54 17.35
C TRP A 156 15.42 12.86 18.52
N TRP A 157 14.29 13.52 18.29
CA TRP A 157 13.31 13.81 19.34
C TRP A 157 12.57 12.56 19.82
N SER A 158 12.21 11.64 18.91
CA SER A 158 11.60 10.37 19.29
C SER A 158 12.61 9.45 19.99
N TYR A 159 13.83 9.38 19.46
CA TYR A 159 14.93 8.65 20.10
C TYR A 159 15.30 9.23 21.48
N GLY A 160 15.34 10.55 21.60
CA GLY A 160 15.60 11.25 22.87
C GLY A 160 14.48 11.06 23.89
N ARG A 161 13.21 11.06 23.45
CA ARG A 161 12.07 10.68 24.29
C ARG A 161 12.16 9.23 24.75
N GLU A 162 12.56 8.33 23.87
CA GLU A 162 12.76 6.92 24.20
C GLU A 162 13.91 6.73 25.19
N LEU A 163 15.04 7.41 24.99
CA LEU A 163 16.17 7.39 25.92
C LEU A 163 15.83 8.03 27.27
N ALA A 164 15.07 9.13 27.27
CA ALA A 164 14.59 9.76 28.49
C ALA A 164 13.55 8.89 29.22
N ALA A 165 12.69 8.17 28.48
CA ALA A 165 11.78 7.18 29.05
C ALA A 165 12.56 6.00 29.64
N ARG A 166 13.59 5.49 28.95
CA ARG A 166 14.50 4.45 29.45
C ARG A 166 15.27 4.91 30.70
N ARG A 167 15.74 6.16 30.73
CA ARG A 167 16.42 6.74 31.91
C ARG A 167 15.48 6.97 33.09
N ARG A 168 14.24 7.41 32.84
CA ARG A 168 13.22 7.55 33.89
C ARG A 168 12.78 6.18 34.43
N ALA A 169 12.66 5.18 33.56
CA ALA A 169 12.40 3.80 33.96
C ALA A 169 13.57 3.18 34.75
N ALA A 170 14.81 3.54 34.41
CA ALA A 170 16.01 3.10 35.15
C ALA A 170 16.23 3.85 36.48
N ALA A 171 15.58 5.00 36.67
CA ALA A 171 15.66 5.80 37.90
C ALA A 171 14.61 5.39 38.95
N ASP A 172 13.74 4.44 38.64
CA ASP A 172 12.75 3.89 39.57
C ASP A 172 13.33 2.60 40.21
N PRO A 173 13.79 2.63 41.49
CA PRO A 173 14.49 1.51 42.11
C PRO A 173 13.59 0.31 42.40
N THR A 174 12.28 0.44 42.17
CA THR A 174 11.26 -0.58 42.44
C THR A 174 10.72 -1.28 41.19
N ALA A 175 11.12 -0.84 39.98
CA ALA A 175 10.73 -1.51 38.75
C ALA A 175 11.68 -2.70 38.47
N PRO A 176 11.21 -3.95 38.42
CA PRO A 176 12.04 -5.05 37.92
C PRO A 176 12.49 -4.72 36.48
N PRO A 177 13.72 -5.11 36.08
CA PRO A 177 14.22 -4.83 34.74
C PRO A 177 13.24 -5.38 33.70
N PRO A 178 13.07 -4.71 32.54
CA PRO A 178 12.24 -5.26 31.48
C PRO A 178 12.89 -6.56 31.02
N ALA A 179 12.46 -7.68 31.59
CA ALA A 179 12.53 -8.94 30.90
C ALA A 179 11.83 -8.71 29.56
N ASP A 180 12.43 -9.15 28.47
CA ASP A 180 11.72 -9.32 27.20
C ASP A 180 10.59 -10.31 27.47
N LEU A 181 9.45 -9.79 27.95
CA LEU A 181 8.30 -10.60 28.27
C LEU A 181 7.95 -11.33 26.96
N PRO A 182 7.80 -12.66 26.99
CA PRO A 182 7.48 -13.39 25.78
C PRO A 182 6.22 -12.80 25.15
N ARG A 183 6.16 -12.74 23.81
CA ARG A 183 5.04 -12.12 23.08
C ARG A 183 3.66 -12.67 23.52
N SER A 184 3.61 -13.91 24.01
CA SER A 184 2.44 -14.55 24.62
C SER A 184 1.86 -13.81 25.83
N GLN A 185 2.61 -12.89 26.44
CA GLN A 185 2.19 -12.08 27.58
C GLN A 185 1.77 -10.65 27.20
N TRP A 186 1.65 -10.36 25.90
CA TRP A 186 1.08 -9.11 25.40
C TRP A 186 1.70 -7.82 25.97
N PRO A 187 3.05 -7.65 25.90
CA PRO A 187 3.73 -6.49 26.49
C PRO A 187 3.25 -5.15 25.93
N ALA A 188 2.84 -5.12 24.65
CA ALA A 188 2.31 -3.91 24.00
C ALA A 188 0.94 -3.47 24.56
N LEU A 189 0.10 -4.40 25.01
CA LEU A 189 -1.18 -4.06 25.65
C LEU A 189 -0.93 -3.54 27.06
N ARG A 190 0.01 -4.15 27.80
CA ARG A 190 0.40 -3.72 29.15
C ARG A 190 1.02 -2.33 29.13
N SER A 191 1.90 -2.04 28.17
CA SER A 191 2.50 -0.70 28.04
C SER A 191 1.49 0.38 27.64
N ALA A 192 0.39 -0.01 27.00
CA ALA A 192 -0.74 0.87 26.68
C ALA A 192 -1.78 0.98 27.82
N GLY A 193 -1.51 0.41 28.99
CA GLY A 193 -2.39 0.47 30.17
C GLY A 193 -3.57 -0.51 30.14
N GLN A 194 -3.66 -1.38 29.14
CA GLN A 194 -4.74 -2.38 29.00
C GLN A 194 -4.40 -3.68 29.72
N HIS A 195 -4.13 -3.60 31.03
CA HIS A 195 -3.66 -4.73 31.84
C HIS A 195 -4.67 -5.86 31.93
N GLN A 196 -5.95 -5.55 32.14
CA GLN A 196 -7.02 -6.56 32.30
C GLN A 196 -7.20 -7.42 31.03
N ALA A 197 -7.20 -6.79 29.85
CA ALA A 197 -7.27 -7.50 28.58
C ALA A 197 -5.99 -8.35 28.34
N ALA A 198 -4.82 -7.82 28.69
CA ALA A 198 -3.57 -8.55 28.58
C ALA A 198 -3.51 -9.78 29.50
N GLU A 199 -4.00 -9.67 30.74
CA GLU A 199 -4.08 -10.79 31.69
C GLU A 199 -5.03 -11.89 31.21
N LEU A 200 -6.22 -11.51 30.72
CA LEU A 200 -7.18 -12.44 30.14
C LEU A 200 -6.55 -13.21 28.97
N LEU A 201 -5.96 -12.51 28.00
CA LEU A 201 -5.34 -13.14 26.84
C LEU A 201 -4.14 -14.02 27.23
N THR A 202 -3.35 -13.60 28.23
CA THR A 202 -2.25 -14.41 28.75
C THR A 202 -2.77 -15.71 29.37
N ALA A 203 -3.88 -15.64 30.13
CA ALA A 203 -4.51 -16.81 30.73
C ALA A 203 -5.14 -17.74 29.69
N GLU A 204 -5.70 -17.20 28.61
CA GLU A 204 -6.23 -17.98 27.47
C GLU A 204 -5.12 -18.74 26.73
N VAL A 205 -3.97 -18.08 26.48
CA VAL A 205 -2.79 -18.73 25.86
C VAL A 205 -2.20 -19.80 26.78
N ALA A 206 -2.03 -19.50 28.07
CA ALA A 206 -1.53 -20.46 29.06
C ALA A 206 -2.50 -21.65 29.25
N GLY A 207 -3.80 -21.40 29.13
CA GLY A 207 -4.85 -22.41 29.18
C GLY A 207 -5.04 -23.20 27.87
N GLY A 208 -4.23 -22.94 26.83
CA GLY A 208 -4.33 -23.62 25.53
C GLY A 208 -5.62 -23.33 24.75
N ARG A 209 -6.36 -22.28 25.12
CA ARG A 209 -7.61 -21.88 24.46
C ARG A 209 -7.40 -20.96 23.26
N MET A 210 -6.19 -20.44 23.09
CA MET A 210 -5.76 -19.64 21.93
C MET A 210 -4.66 -20.36 21.14
N ASN A 211 -4.81 -20.41 19.82
CA ASN A 211 -3.74 -20.84 18.92
C ASN A 211 -2.93 -19.64 18.39
N ASP A 212 -1.93 -19.94 17.57
CA ASP A 212 -1.09 -18.95 16.89
C ASP A 212 -1.86 -18.06 15.89
N VAL A 213 -2.90 -18.60 15.23
CA VAL A 213 -3.82 -17.83 14.36
C VAL A 213 -4.59 -16.79 15.17
N ASP A 214 -5.10 -17.17 16.33
CA ASP A 214 -5.81 -16.28 17.26
C ASP A 214 -4.88 -15.18 17.77
N CYS A 215 -3.65 -15.53 18.15
CA CYS A 215 -2.64 -14.56 18.54
C CYS A 215 -2.34 -13.56 17.43
N ALA A 216 -2.10 -14.03 16.20
CA ALA A 216 -1.82 -13.17 15.04
C ALA A 216 -3.02 -12.26 14.67
N ARG A 217 -4.24 -12.77 14.83
CA ARG A 217 -5.49 -12.03 14.61
C ARG A 217 -5.70 -10.93 15.65
N VAL A 218 -5.54 -11.25 16.93
CA VAL A 218 -5.67 -10.29 18.04
C VAL A 218 -4.57 -9.23 17.98
N GLU A 219 -3.33 -9.59 17.63
CA GLU A 219 -2.23 -8.63 17.45
C GLU A 219 -2.49 -7.66 16.29
N ARG A 220 -3.09 -8.14 15.19
CA ARG A 220 -3.53 -7.28 14.08
C ARG A 220 -4.62 -6.32 14.54
N ALA A 221 -5.67 -6.83 15.19
CA ALA A 221 -6.78 -6.02 15.69
C ALA A 221 -6.29 -4.95 16.69
N TRP A 222 -5.30 -5.26 17.52
CA TRP A 222 -4.65 -4.30 18.41
C TRP A 222 -3.91 -3.20 17.64
N THR A 223 -3.15 -3.57 16.62
CA THR A 223 -2.41 -2.62 15.78
C THR A 223 -3.37 -1.67 15.05
N GLU A 224 -4.49 -2.20 14.55
CA GLU A 224 -5.54 -1.44 13.88
C GLU A 224 -6.28 -0.51 14.86
N ALA A 225 -6.69 -1.01 16.02
CA ALA A 225 -7.31 -0.19 17.07
C ALA A 225 -6.41 0.94 17.57
N CYS A 226 -5.09 0.69 17.69
CA CYS A 226 -4.11 1.73 18.00
C CYS A 226 -4.04 2.79 16.90
N ARG A 227 -4.04 2.39 15.62
CA ARG A 227 -4.01 3.32 14.47
C ARG A 227 -5.25 4.19 14.42
N GLU A 228 -6.41 3.62 14.77
CA GLU A 228 -7.70 4.32 14.80
C GLU A 228 -7.93 5.11 16.09
N GLY A 229 -7.02 5.02 17.07
CA GLY A 229 -7.14 5.70 18.36
C GLY A 229 -8.26 5.16 19.25
N ARG A 230 -8.65 3.88 19.11
CA ARG A 230 -9.71 3.23 19.90
C ARG A 230 -9.24 2.03 20.73
N PRO A 231 -8.17 2.15 21.55
CA PRO A 231 -7.66 1.04 22.35
C PRO A 231 -8.64 0.54 23.42
N ALA A 232 -9.55 1.40 23.91
CA ALA A 232 -10.58 1.01 24.88
C ALA A 232 -11.66 0.10 24.28
N ALA A 233 -12.10 0.37 23.05
CA ALA A 233 -13.07 -0.48 22.35
C ALA A 233 -12.49 -1.88 22.05
N PHE A 234 -11.20 -1.93 21.74
CA PHE A 234 -10.48 -3.20 21.63
C PHE A 234 -10.51 -3.98 22.94
N ALA A 235 -10.19 -3.35 24.07
CA ALA A 235 -10.20 -4.00 25.36
C ALA A 235 -11.58 -4.54 25.73
N ASP A 236 -12.64 -3.75 25.50
CA ASP A 236 -14.03 -4.18 25.74
C ASP A 236 -14.40 -5.43 24.91
N THR A 237 -14.01 -5.46 23.64
CA THR A 237 -14.25 -6.61 22.75
C THR A 237 -13.51 -7.86 23.23
N VAL A 238 -12.27 -7.70 23.68
CA VAL A 238 -11.45 -8.81 24.24
C VAL A 238 -12.05 -9.31 25.56
N LEU A 239 -12.58 -8.44 26.41
CA LEU A 239 -13.21 -8.86 27.66
C LEU A 239 -14.50 -9.65 27.43
N HIS A 240 -15.26 -9.32 26.38
CA HIS A 240 -16.49 -10.03 26.03
C HIS A 240 -16.24 -11.36 25.29
N HIS A 241 -15.28 -11.40 24.36
CA HIS A 241 -15.09 -12.54 23.45
C HIS A 241 -13.79 -13.32 23.66
N GLY A 242 -12.88 -12.82 24.50
CA GLY A 242 -11.59 -13.46 24.80
C GLY A 242 -10.77 -13.73 23.55
N GLY A 243 -10.16 -14.93 23.49
CA GLY A 243 -9.37 -15.38 22.33
C GLY A 243 -10.17 -15.60 21.04
N ALA A 244 -11.50 -15.67 21.12
CA ALA A 244 -12.38 -15.80 19.96
C ALA A 244 -12.79 -14.44 19.36
N ALA A 245 -12.23 -13.33 19.85
CA ALA A 245 -12.52 -12.02 19.30
C ALA A 245 -12.11 -11.94 17.81
N TRP A 246 -12.96 -11.26 17.02
CA TRP A 246 -12.82 -11.06 15.57
C TRP A 246 -12.66 -12.34 14.75
N THR A 247 -13.30 -13.45 15.12
CA THR A 247 -13.30 -14.68 14.32
C THR A 247 -13.68 -14.45 12.86
N HIS A 248 -13.02 -15.18 11.96
CA HIS A 248 -13.33 -15.16 10.53
C HIS A 248 -14.82 -15.48 10.27
N PRO A 249 -15.46 -14.94 9.20
CA PRO A 249 -16.86 -15.21 8.89
C PRO A 249 -17.24 -16.69 8.76
N SER A 250 -16.28 -17.56 8.37
CA SER A 250 -16.50 -19.01 8.36
C SER A 250 -16.55 -19.66 9.75
N GLY A 251 -16.24 -18.91 10.81
CA GLY A 251 -16.22 -19.38 12.19
C GLY A 251 -15.01 -20.27 12.54
N ALA A 252 -14.19 -20.63 11.55
CA ALA A 252 -12.98 -21.41 11.75
C ALA A 252 -11.91 -20.59 12.50
N ARG A 253 -11.28 -21.21 13.50
CA ARG A 253 -10.13 -20.65 14.23
C ARG A 253 -8.81 -21.25 13.79
N ASP A 254 -8.85 -22.35 13.04
CA ASP A 254 -7.69 -23.05 12.52
C ASP A 254 -8.06 -23.82 11.25
N LEU A 255 -7.05 -24.24 10.49
CA LEU A 255 -7.19 -25.19 9.41
C LEU A 255 -7.38 -26.62 9.95
N PRO A 256 -8.13 -27.47 9.25
CA PRO A 256 -8.41 -28.84 9.67
C PRO A 256 -7.15 -29.73 9.71
N ALA A 257 -6.14 -29.40 8.92
CA ALA A 257 -4.80 -29.94 9.07
C ALA A 257 -3.76 -28.97 8.55
N ARG A 258 -2.60 -29.01 9.21
CA ARG A 258 -1.42 -28.25 8.84
C ARG A 258 -0.33 -29.22 8.42
N THR A 259 0.28 -28.96 7.28
CA THR A 259 1.35 -29.76 6.69
C THR A 259 2.72 -29.13 6.93
N ALA A 260 2.77 -27.80 7.06
CA ALA A 260 4.00 -27.04 7.26
C ALA A 260 3.95 -26.17 8.52
N ARG A 261 5.14 -25.83 9.03
CA ARG A 261 5.27 -24.95 10.20
C ARG A 261 5.51 -23.52 9.71
N HIS A 262 4.48 -22.70 9.75
CA HIS A 262 4.54 -21.29 9.35
C HIS A 262 4.75 -20.37 10.56
N ASP A 263 5.30 -19.19 10.32
CA ASP A 263 5.39 -18.15 11.34
C ASP A 263 4.31 -17.09 11.06
N LEU A 264 3.14 -17.26 11.69
CA LEU A 264 1.99 -16.40 11.43
C LEU A 264 2.13 -14.99 12.04
N LEU A 265 2.95 -14.85 13.09
CA LEU A 265 3.18 -13.56 13.73
C LEU A 265 4.01 -12.64 12.82
N GLU A 266 5.08 -13.17 12.25
CA GLU A 266 5.89 -12.45 11.25
C GLU A 266 5.33 -12.55 9.83
N GLY A 267 4.31 -13.40 9.60
CA GLY A 267 3.73 -13.65 8.28
C GLY A 267 4.67 -14.42 7.34
N GLN A 268 5.68 -15.11 7.88
CA GLN A 268 6.69 -15.81 7.10
C GLN A 268 6.28 -17.24 6.78
N VAL A 269 6.40 -17.62 5.51
CA VAL A 269 6.18 -18.98 5.02
C VAL A 269 7.50 -19.74 5.06
N ARG A 270 7.68 -20.66 6.00
CA ARG A 270 8.88 -21.50 6.07
C ARG A 270 8.78 -22.62 5.03
N LEU A 271 9.74 -22.65 4.10
CA LEU A 271 9.78 -23.62 3.02
C LEU A 271 10.75 -24.79 3.29
N GLY A 272 11.80 -24.55 4.08
CA GLY A 272 12.77 -25.59 4.38
C GLY A 272 14.11 -25.06 4.85
N ARG A 273 15.19 -25.72 4.43
CA ARG A 273 16.58 -25.31 4.70
C ARG A 273 17.37 -25.27 3.40
N TRP A 274 18.36 -24.39 3.36
CA TRP A 274 19.29 -24.28 2.25
C TRP A 274 20.30 -25.43 2.27
N VAL A 275 20.36 -26.19 1.18
CA VAL A 275 21.31 -27.28 1.00
C VAL A 275 22.66 -26.73 0.54
N PRO A 276 23.80 -27.32 0.99
CA PRO A 276 25.10 -27.01 0.43
C PRO A 276 25.18 -27.30 -1.07
N ALA A 277 25.23 -26.25 -1.87
CA ALA A 277 25.33 -26.31 -3.33
C ALA A 277 26.30 -25.23 -3.81
N GLU A 278 26.93 -25.47 -4.97
CA GLU A 278 27.92 -24.56 -5.57
C GLU A 278 27.39 -23.13 -5.77
N ARG A 279 26.08 -22.99 -6.04
CA ARG A 279 25.41 -21.71 -6.26
C ARG A 279 24.87 -21.03 -5.00
N ALA A 280 24.88 -21.71 -3.85
CA ALA A 280 24.40 -21.16 -2.59
C ALA A 280 25.58 -20.54 -1.82
N PRO A 281 25.53 -19.24 -1.44
CA PRO A 281 26.58 -18.65 -0.63
C PRO A 281 26.77 -19.42 0.69
N ARG A 282 28.03 -19.58 1.12
CA ARG A 282 28.36 -20.40 2.31
C ARG A 282 27.64 -19.97 3.59
N ALA A 283 27.36 -18.68 3.73
CA ALA A 283 26.64 -18.13 4.87
C ALA A 283 25.21 -18.66 5.03
N TYR A 284 24.62 -19.21 3.96
CA TYR A 284 23.26 -19.74 3.98
C TYR A 284 23.20 -21.26 4.11
N HIS A 285 24.33 -21.98 4.12
CA HIS A 285 24.28 -23.43 4.32
C HIS A 285 23.59 -23.80 5.64
N ASP A 286 22.65 -24.73 5.58
CA ASP A 286 21.80 -25.19 6.69
C ASP A 286 20.90 -24.11 7.34
N ALA A 287 20.91 -22.88 6.81
CA ALA A 287 20.01 -21.83 7.26
C ALA A 287 18.56 -22.15 6.86
N GLY A 288 17.61 -21.72 7.70
CA GLY A 288 16.18 -21.81 7.37
C GLY A 288 15.84 -20.93 6.17
N ALA A 289 15.07 -21.47 5.24
CA ALA A 289 14.51 -20.75 4.10
C ALA A 289 13.05 -20.40 4.40
N ALA A 290 12.74 -19.11 4.38
CA ALA A 290 11.39 -18.60 4.54
C ALA A 290 11.10 -17.45 3.56
N LEU A 291 9.84 -17.33 3.14
CA LEU A 291 9.34 -16.22 2.33
C LEU A 291 8.60 -15.23 3.23
N GLY A 292 8.98 -13.96 3.16
CA GLY A 292 8.25 -12.88 3.82
C GLY A 292 7.05 -12.40 2.99
N PRO A 293 6.09 -11.71 3.63
CA PRO A 293 4.91 -11.17 2.95
C PRO A 293 5.26 -10.14 1.87
N ASP A 294 6.34 -9.36 2.07
CA ASP A 294 6.80 -8.37 1.10
C ASP A 294 7.19 -8.99 -0.26
N LEU A 295 7.74 -10.22 -0.24
CA LEU A 295 8.09 -10.96 -1.46
C LEU A 295 6.85 -11.58 -2.11
N LEU A 296 5.91 -12.08 -1.30
CA LEU A 296 4.66 -12.62 -1.81
C LEU A 296 3.80 -11.53 -2.47
N GLY A 297 3.88 -10.29 -1.97
CA GLY A 297 3.17 -9.14 -2.54
C GLY A 297 3.69 -8.67 -3.90
N THR A 298 4.90 -9.05 -4.32
CA THR A 298 5.45 -8.63 -5.63
C THR A 298 5.10 -9.56 -6.78
N SER A 299 4.88 -10.86 -6.52
CA SER A 299 4.71 -12.01 -7.44
C SER A 299 5.85 -13.04 -7.29
N LEU A 300 5.51 -14.32 -7.45
CA LEU A 300 6.45 -15.44 -7.39
C LEU A 300 6.29 -16.32 -8.63
N LEU A 301 7.38 -16.52 -9.39
CA LEU A 301 7.43 -17.45 -10.52
C LEU A 301 8.27 -18.68 -10.15
N LEU A 302 7.64 -19.86 -10.19
CA LEU A 302 8.30 -21.13 -9.86
C LEU A 302 8.50 -21.98 -11.12
N VAL A 303 9.74 -22.10 -11.58
CA VAL A 303 10.12 -22.86 -12.78
C VAL A 303 10.92 -24.10 -12.40
N GLY A 304 10.60 -25.22 -13.01
CA GLY A 304 11.34 -26.47 -12.83
C GLY A 304 10.75 -27.63 -13.62
N PRO A 305 11.51 -28.71 -13.84
CA PRO A 305 11.05 -29.88 -14.57
C PRO A 305 9.81 -30.54 -13.91
N PRO A 306 9.01 -31.32 -14.66
CA PRO A 306 7.91 -32.08 -14.08
C PRO A 306 8.43 -33.05 -13.00
N GLY A 307 7.67 -33.22 -11.92
CA GLY A 307 8.08 -34.08 -10.80
C GLY A 307 9.10 -33.47 -9.83
N SER A 308 9.60 -32.25 -10.06
CA SER A 308 10.56 -31.58 -9.16
C SER A 308 9.98 -31.13 -7.81
N GLY A 309 8.74 -31.49 -7.50
CA GLY A 309 8.08 -31.17 -6.23
C GLY A 309 7.65 -29.71 -6.05
N LYS A 310 7.53 -28.92 -7.14
CA LYS A 310 7.07 -27.52 -7.12
C LYS A 310 5.80 -27.33 -6.28
N THR A 311 4.79 -28.14 -6.57
CA THR A 311 3.49 -28.07 -5.89
C THR A 311 3.63 -28.44 -4.41
N ARG A 312 4.16 -29.64 -4.13
CA ARG A 312 4.26 -30.17 -2.77
C ARG A 312 5.17 -29.38 -1.83
N HIS A 313 6.30 -28.90 -2.32
CA HIS A 313 7.33 -28.28 -1.48
C HIS A 313 7.27 -26.76 -1.42
N VAL A 314 6.56 -26.12 -2.36
CA VAL A 314 6.51 -24.65 -2.43
C VAL A 314 5.07 -24.17 -2.49
N THR A 315 4.27 -24.60 -3.48
CA THR A 315 2.91 -24.08 -3.67
C THR A 315 1.98 -24.45 -2.51
N GLU A 316 1.93 -25.72 -2.09
CA GLU A 316 1.09 -26.21 -0.99
C GLU A 316 1.38 -25.49 0.34
N PRO A 317 2.64 -25.37 0.82
CA PRO A 317 2.96 -24.58 2.01
C PRO A 317 2.60 -23.10 1.88
N ILE A 318 2.75 -22.49 0.69
CA ILE A 318 2.36 -21.09 0.48
C ILE A 318 0.84 -20.94 0.56
N THR A 319 0.08 -21.81 -0.09
CA THR A 319 -1.39 -21.77 -0.04
C THR A 319 -1.90 -22.04 1.37
N GLU A 320 -1.30 -22.96 2.12
CA GLU A 320 -1.62 -23.21 3.52
C GLU A 320 -1.37 -21.98 4.39
N ALA A 321 -0.20 -21.33 4.24
CA ALA A 321 0.11 -20.11 4.98
C ALA A 321 -0.82 -18.94 4.63
N LEU A 322 -1.17 -18.77 3.35
CA LEU A 322 -2.11 -17.74 2.91
C LEU A 322 -3.53 -18.01 3.43
N ALA A 323 -3.97 -19.28 3.48
CA ALA A 323 -5.24 -19.65 4.09
C ALA A 323 -5.25 -19.36 5.60
N LEU A 324 -4.16 -19.66 6.32
CA LEU A 324 -4.01 -19.28 7.73
C LEU A 324 -4.05 -17.75 7.92
N GLN A 325 -3.39 -16.99 7.04
CA GLN A 325 -3.44 -15.53 7.06
C GLN A 325 -4.84 -14.98 6.74
N ALA A 326 -5.59 -15.65 5.87
CA ALA A 326 -6.99 -15.31 5.59
C ALA A 326 -7.87 -15.47 6.84
N LEU A 327 -7.67 -16.52 7.64
CA LEU A 327 -8.35 -16.70 8.93
C LEU A 327 -8.03 -15.59 9.95
N THR A 328 -6.88 -14.92 9.82
CA THR A 328 -6.55 -13.73 10.63
C THR A 328 -7.14 -12.43 10.08
N GLY A 329 -7.78 -12.47 8.92
CA GLY A 329 -8.29 -11.32 8.17
C GLY A 329 -7.18 -10.44 7.57
N ARG A 330 -5.99 -11.00 7.29
CA ARG A 330 -4.87 -10.26 6.68
C ARG A 330 -4.93 -10.25 5.14
N CYS A 331 -5.47 -11.30 4.53
CA CYS A 331 -5.53 -11.44 3.08
C CYS A 331 -6.76 -12.23 2.64
N ALA A 332 -7.08 -12.14 1.36
CA ALA A 332 -7.93 -13.10 0.67
C ALA A 332 -7.05 -13.92 -0.29
N VAL A 333 -7.34 -15.21 -0.44
CA VAL A 333 -6.56 -16.10 -1.30
C VAL A 333 -7.50 -16.84 -2.26
N VAL A 334 -7.14 -16.84 -3.54
CA VAL A 334 -7.77 -17.67 -4.56
C VAL A 334 -6.71 -18.63 -5.07
N ALA A 335 -6.94 -19.92 -4.91
CA ALA A 335 -6.03 -20.97 -5.35
C ALA A 335 -6.63 -21.69 -6.56
N VAL A 336 -5.93 -21.66 -7.69
CA VAL A 336 -6.34 -22.35 -8.92
C VAL A 336 -5.45 -23.55 -9.13
N SER A 337 -6.04 -24.74 -9.22
CA SER A 337 -5.33 -26.00 -9.42
C SER A 337 -5.89 -26.80 -10.59
N ALA A 338 -5.03 -27.57 -11.24
CA ALA A 338 -5.48 -28.55 -12.23
C ALA A 338 -6.27 -29.69 -11.57
N ALA A 339 -7.16 -30.32 -12.35
CA ALA A 339 -7.91 -31.49 -11.90
C ALA A 339 -6.94 -32.60 -11.44
N GLY A 340 -7.15 -33.12 -10.22
CA GLY A 340 -6.33 -34.18 -9.62
C GLY A 340 -5.05 -33.72 -8.92
N ALA A 341 -4.77 -32.42 -8.85
CA ALA A 341 -3.63 -31.86 -8.10
C ALA A 341 -4.09 -30.81 -7.07
N PRO A 342 -4.88 -31.20 -6.05
CA PRO A 342 -5.46 -30.26 -5.10
C PRO A 342 -4.37 -29.57 -4.27
N LEU A 343 -4.53 -28.27 -4.05
CA LEU A 343 -3.62 -27.46 -3.23
C LEU A 343 -4.00 -27.54 -1.74
N GLY A 344 -4.01 -28.75 -1.19
CA GLY A 344 -4.46 -29.01 0.17
C GLY A 344 -5.88 -29.58 0.23
N ARG A 345 -6.51 -29.51 1.41
CA ARG A 345 -7.85 -30.08 1.63
C ARG A 345 -8.93 -29.05 1.33
N ASP A 346 -10.03 -29.48 0.72
CA ASP A 346 -11.20 -28.63 0.43
C ASP A 346 -11.71 -27.87 1.66
N ALA A 347 -11.72 -28.52 2.83
CA ALA A 347 -12.15 -27.91 4.09
C ALA A 347 -11.22 -26.78 4.61
N ALA A 348 -10.09 -26.52 3.94
CA ALA A 348 -9.22 -25.38 4.23
C ALA A 348 -9.68 -24.10 3.52
N TYR A 349 -10.63 -24.20 2.59
CA TYR A 349 -11.16 -23.09 1.80
C TYR A 349 -12.61 -22.81 2.18
N ASP A 350 -12.99 -21.54 2.21
CA ASP A 350 -14.38 -21.15 2.49
C ASP A 350 -15.32 -21.51 1.33
N VAL A 351 -14.80 -21.45 0.10
CA VAL A 351 -15.53 -21.75 -1.14
C VAL A 351 -14.64 -22.62 -2.03
N VAL A 352 -15.16 -23.75 -2.47
CA VAL A 352 -14.51 -24.65 -3.41
C VAL A 352 -15.39 -24.76 -4.66
N VAL A 353 -14.83 -24.41 -5.81
CA VAL A 353 -15.49 -24.52 -7.12
C VAL A 353 -14.81 -25.59 -7.94
N ARG A 354 -15.53 -26.66 -8.24
CA ARG A 354 -15.07 -27.77 -9.11
C ARG A 354 -15.83 -27.69 -10.43
N ILE A 355 -15.23 -27.04 -11.42
CA ILE A 355 -15.82 -26.85 -12.74
C ILE A 355 -16.11 -28.22 -13.38
N GLY A 356 -17.36 -28.44 -13.80
CA GLY A 356 -17.81 -29.68 -14.43
C GLY A 356 -18.10 -30.84 -13.49
N ASP A 357 -17.90 -30.69 -12.17
CA ASP A 357 -18.21 -31.71 -11.17
C ASP A 357 -19.63 -31.49 -10.61
N PRO A 358 -20.58 -32.44 -10.78
CA PRO A 358 -21.94 -32.29 -10.27
C PRO A 358 -22.02 -32.29 -8.74
N SER A 359 -20.97 -32.70 -8.03
CA SER A 359 -20.89 -32.65 -6.58
C SER A 359 -20.42 -31.28 -6.04
N SER A 360 -20.00 -30.37 -6.92
CA SER A 360 -19.62 -29.01 -6.54
C SER A 360 -20.83 -28.24 -6.03
N VAL A 361 -20.72 -27.68 -4.82
CA VAL A 361 -21.78 -26.82 -4.25
C VAL A 361 -21.81 -25.45 -4.93
N HIS A 362 -20.66 -24.99 -5.42
CA HIS A 362 -20.48 -23.70 -6.06
C HIS A 362 -20.06 -23.87 -7.52
N ASP A 363 -20.50 -22.95 -8.37
CA ASP A 363 -20.12 -22.86 -9.79
C ASP A 363 -19.76 -21.41 -10.13
N LEU A 364 -19.07 -21.20 -11.26
CA LEU A 364 -18.69 -19.86 -11.73
C LEU A 364 -19.71 -19.35 -12.75
N ASP A 365 -20.27 -18.18 -12.49
CA ASP A 365 -21.11 -17.49 -13.49
C ASP A 365 -20.23 -16.80 -14.55
N PRO A 366 -20.30 -17.18 -15.83
CA PRO A 366 -19.55 -16.52 -16.90
C PRO A 366 -19.96 -15.06 -17.11
N TYR A 367 -21.12 -14.63 -16.60
CA TYR A 367 -21.63 -13.26 -16.74
C TYR A 367 -21.33 -12.36 -15.52
N ALA A 368 -20.51 -12.84 -14.58
CA ALA A 368 -20.09 -12.09 -13.40
C ALA A 368 -21.24 -11.52 -12.56
N GLU A 369 -22.41 -12.19 -12.53
CA GLU A 369 -23.64 -11.73 -11.89
C GLU A 369 -24.15 -10.35 -12.35
N SER A 370 -23.65 -9.82 -13.48
CA SER A 370 -24.13 -8.55 -14.03
C SER A 370 -25.52 -8.73 -14.64
N ASP A 371 -26.41 -7.76 -14.40
CA ASP A 371 -27.72 -7.67 -15.05
C ASP A 371 -27.66 -6.85 -16.37
N ASP A 372 -26.52 -6.18 -16.64
CA ASP A 372 -26.29 -5.31 -17.80
C ASP A 372 -25.55 -6.08 -18.92
N PRO A 373 -26.12 -6.17 -20.15
CA PRO A 373 -25.51 -6.89 -21.25
C PRO A 373 -24.17 -6.32 -21.71
N ASP A 374 -23.96 -5.00 -21.61
CA ASP A 374 -22.72 -4.36 -22.05
C ASP A 374 -21.57 -4.62 -21.07
N GLU A 375 -21.87 -4.58 -19.76
CA GLU A 375 -20.92 -4.91 -18.70
C GLU A 375 -20.54 -6.40 -18.76
N ALA A 376 -21.53 -7.29 -18.87
CA ALA A 376 -21.30 -8.72 -19.04
C ALA A 376 -20.46 -9.03 -20.30
N ALA A 377 -20.72 -8.33 -21.41
CA ALA A 377 -19.95 -8.46 -22.65
C ALA A 377 -18.49 -8.02 -22.47
N ALA A 378 -18.24 -6.91 -21.76
CA ALA A 378 -16.90 -6.41 -21.50
C ALA A 378 -16.09 -7.40 -20.63
N PHE A 379 -16.67 -7.92 -19.54
CA PHE A 379 -16.02 -8.91 -18.69
C PHE A 379 -15.70 -10.20 -19.45
N LEU A 380 -16.65 -10.72 -20.22
CA LEU A 380 -16.45 -11.93 -20.99
C LEU A 380 -15.42 -11.75 -22.11
N ALA A 381 -15.40 -10.58 -22.77
CA ALA A 381 -14.40 -10.27 -23.79
C ALA A 381 -12.97 -10.25 -23.23
N GLU A 382 -12.78 -9.59 -22.09
CA GLU A 382 -11.50 -9.54 -21.39
C GLU A 382 -11.05 -10.94 -20.97
N ALA A 383 -11.96 -11.74 -20.40
CA ALA A 383 -11.65 -13.10 -19.95
C ALA A 383 -11.29 -14.07 -21.10
N LEU A 384 -11.91 -13.92 -22.27
CA LEU A 384 -11.72 -14.85 -23.40
C LEU A 384 -10.58 -14.46 -24.34
N VAL A 385 -10.39 -13.16 -24.58
CA VAL A 385 -9.53 -12.61 -25.66
C VAL A 385 -8.53 -11.57 -25.14
N GLY A 386 -8.53 -11.22 -23.85
CA GLY A 386 -7.58 -10.27 -23.28
C GLY A 386 -6.11 -10.67 -23.46
N ASP A 387 -5.81 -11.98 -23.54
CA ASP A 387 -4.47 -12.50 -23.83
C ASP A 387 -4.03 -12.36 -25.30
N LEU A 388 -4.98 -12.12 -26.22
CA LEU A 388 -4.75 -12.01 -27.66
C LEU A 388 -4.61 -10.55 -28.13
N ASP A 389 -4.83 -9.57 -27.24
CA ASP A 389 -4.79 -8.15 -27.59
C ASP A 389 -3.38 -7.77 -28.09
N GLY A 390 -3.30 -7.28 -29.34
CA GLY A 390 -2.06 -6.91 -30.02
C GLY A 390 -1.31 -8.04 -30.77
N ALA A 391 -1.58 -9.32 -30.49
CA ALA A 391 -0.90 -10.45 -31.16
C ALA A 391 -1.78 -11.18 -32.20
N GLY A 392 -3.10 -11.14 -32.04
CA GLY A 392 -4.06 -11.91 -32.86
C GLY A 392 -4.98 -11.11 -33.78
N GLY A 393 -4.78 -9.79 -33.92
CA GLY A 393 -5.62 -8.91 -34.75
C GLY A 393 -7.04 -8.66 -34.24
N VAL A 394 -7.46 -9.34 -33.16
CA VAL A 394 -8.74 -9.12 -32.46
C VAL A 394 -8.45 -8.32 -31.19
N SER A 395 -9.12 -7.18 -31.03
CA SER A 395 -9.02 -6.38 -29.80
C SER A 395 -10.09 -6.78 -28.79
N ALA A 396 -9.79 -6.64 -27.49
CA ALA A 396 -10.77 -6.86 -26.43
C ALA A 396 -12.01 -5.98 -26.62
N ARG A 397 -11.83 -4.74 -27.11
CA ARG A 397 -12.93 -3.83 -27.45
C ARG A 397 -13.82 -4.35 -28.58
N SER A 398 -13.24 -4.83 -29.68
CA SER A 398 -14.04 -5.39 -30.78
C SER A 398 -14.78 -6.66 -30.36
N ALA A 399 -14.18 -7.47 -29.49
CA ALA A 399 -14.81 -8.65 -28.92
C ALA A 399 -15.99 -8.28 -28.00
N ALA A 400 -15.83 -7.25 -27.16
CA ALA A 400 -16.89 -6.74 -26.29
C ALA A 400 -18.09 -6.22 -27.10
N VAL A 401 -17.85 -5.47 -28.17
CA VAL A 401 -18.94 -4.99 -29.06
C VAL A 401 -19.66 -6.15 -29.72
N ALA A 402 -18.94 -7.16 -30.23
CA ALA A 402 -19.54 -8.32 -30.86
C ALA A 402 -20.40 -9.15 -29.87
N LEU A 403 -19.98 -9.22 -28.60
CA LEU A 403 -20.74 -9.88 -27.53
C LEU A 403 -21.97 -9.05 -27.12
N ALA A 404 -21.83 -7.74 -26.93
CA ALA A 404 -22.92 -6.83 -26.57
C ALA A 404 -24.06 -6.88 -27.60
N GLN A 405 -23.71 -6.88 -28.89
CA GLN A 405 -24.63 -7.03 -30.01
C GLN A 405 -25.42 -8.36 -30.03
N LEU A 406 -25.05 -9.34 -29.20
CA LEU A 406 -25.75 -10.62 -29.06
C LEU A 406 -26.42 -10.76 -27.69
N LEU A 407 -25.78 -10.32 -26.61
CA LEU A 407 -26.29 -10.45 -25.23
C LEU A 407 -27.53 -9.58 -25.00
N GLY A 408 -27.51 -8.31 -25.42
CA GLY A 408 -28.66 -7.41 -25.27
C GLY A 408 -29.91 -7.91 -26.00
N PRO A 409 -29.82 -8.22 -27.31
CA PRO A 409 -30.92 -8.81 -28.06
C PRO A 409 -31.45 -10.12 -27.48
N TYR A 410 -30.57 -11.01 -27.00
CA TYR A 410 -30.98 -12.28 -26.40
C TYR A 410 -31.71 -12.08 -25.06
N GLN A 411 -31.21 -11.18 -24.21
CA GLN A 411 -31.84 -10.84 -22.94
C GLN A 411 -33.23 -10.21 -23.15
N ALA A 412 -33.41 -9.36 -24.16
CA ALA A 412 -34.69 -8.75 -24.48
C ALA A 412 -35.75 -9.77 -24.94
N VAL A 413 -35.36 -10.82 -25.68
CA VAL A 413 -36.29 -11.87 -26.15
C VAL A 413 -36.55 -12.93 -25.08
N HIS A 414 -35.53 -13.33 -24.33
CA HIS A 414 -35.62 -14.50 -23.44
C HIS A 414 -35.63 -14.16 -21.94
N GLY A 415 -35.46 -12.88 -21.57
CA GLY A 415 -35.42 -12.42 -20.17
C GLY A 415 -34.22 -12.94 -19.36
N ARG A 416 -33.21 -13.51 -20.03
CA ARG A 416 -32.00 -14.11 -19.41
C ARG A 416 -30.84 -14.10 -20.40
N PHE A 417 -29.62 -14.24 -19.91
CA PHE A 417 -28.45 -14.44 -20.76
C PHE A 417 -28.44 -15.82 -21.44
N PRO A 418 -27.82 -15.95 -22.63
CA PRO A 418 -27.73 -17.22 -23.33
C PRO A 418 -26.88 -18.23 -22.55
N PRO A 419 -27.17 -19.53 -22.60
CA PRO A 419 -26.22 -20.53 -22.13
C PRO A 419 -25.01 -20.61 -23.08
N LEU A 420 -23.84 -21.05 -22.57
CA LEU A 420 -22.59 -21.05 -23.34
C LEU A 420 -22.67 -21.78 -24.70
N PRO A 421 -23.35 -22.94 -24.84
CA PRO A 421 -23.53 -23.57 -26.15
C PRO A 421 -24.28 -22.69 -27.15
N VAL A 422 -25.34 -22.00 -26.69
CA VAL A 422 -26.15 -21.11 -27.54
C VAL A 422 -25.38 -19.84 -27.88
N LEU A 423 -24.62 -19.30 -26.93
CA LEU A 423 -23.75 -18.15 -27.20
C LEU A 423 -22.67 -18.50 -28.25
N ARG A 424 -22.11 -19.71 -28.17
CA ARG A 424 -21.17 -20.24 -29.18
C ARG A 424 -21.81 -20.29 -30.56
N GLU A 425 -23.01 -20.87 -30.69
CA GLU A 425 -23.75 -20.94 -31.96
C GLU A 425 -24.04 -19.55 -32.56
N LEU A 426 -24.44 -18.59 -31.71
CA LEU A 426 -24.66 -17.20 -32.12
C LEU A 426 -23.37 -16.49 -32.57
N LEU A 427 -22.23 -16.80 -31.94
CA LEU A 427 -20.93 -16.22 -32.29
C LEU A 427 -20.31 -16.85 -33.54
N GLU A 428 -20.55 -18.14 -33.79
CA GLU A 428 -20.21 -18.82 -35.04
C GLU A 428 -21.01 -18.27 -36.23
N GLY A 429 -22.10 -17.55 -35.96
CA GLY A 429 -22.90 -16.89 -36.97
C GLY A 429 -23.88 -17.83 -37.67
N GLU A 430 -24.38 -18.85 -36.97
CA GLU A 430 -25.35 -19.79 -37.53
C GLU A 430 -26.59 -19.02 -38.04
N PRO A 431 -26.89 -19.07 -39.36
CA PRO A 431 -27.91 -18.20 -39.95
C PRO A 431 -29.30 -18.41 -39.36
N GLY A 432 -29.65 -19.64 -38.96
CA GLY A 432 -30.93 -19.96 -38.33
C GLY A 432 -31.11 -19.33 -36.95
N ALA A 433 -30.10 -19.42 -36.09
CA ALA A 433 -30.10 -18.90 -34.73
C ALA A 433 -30.19 -17.36 -34.71
N LEU A 434 -29.41 -16.69 -35.57
CA LEU A 434 -29.47 -15.23 -35.71
C LEU A 434 -30.80 -14.76 -36.30
N ALA A 435 -31.35 -15.48 -37.29
CA ALA A 435 -32.67 -15.17 -37.85
C ALA A 435 -33.81 -15.36 -36.84
N ALA A 436 -33.75 -16.43 -36.03
CA ALA A 436 -34.72 -16.68 -34.96
C ALA A 436 -34.68 -15.59 -33.89
N LEU A 437 -33.48 -15.17 -33.47
CA LEU A 437 -33.31 -14.08 -32.51
C LEU A 437 -33.85 -12.76 -33.07
N ARG A 438 -33.55 -12.46 -34.33
CA ARG A 438 -34.09 -11.28 -35.04
C ARG A 438 -35.61 -11.28 -35.11
N ALA A 439 -36.23 -12.43 -35.40
CA ALA A 439 -37.68 -12.57 -35.48
C ALA A 439 -38.36 -12.34 -34.11
N GLY A 440 -37.70 -12.73 -33.02
CA GLY A 440 -38.18 -12.48 -31.65
C GLY A 440 -38.23 -10.99 -31.26
N LEU A 441 -37.45 -10.13 -31.92
CA LEU A 441 -37.36 -8.70 -31.64
C LEU A 441 -38.38 -7.87 -32.45
N ALA A 442 -39.55 -8.43 -32.79
CA ALA A 442 -40.52 -7.80 -33.69
C ALA A 442 -41.16 -6.50 -33.14
N ALA A 443 -41.18 -6.30 -31.82
CA ALA A 443 -41.73 -5.10 -31.20
C ALA A 443 -40.90 -3.84 -31.50
N ASP A 444 -41.56 -2.69 -31.71
CA ASP A 444 -40.88 -1.43 -32.09
C ASP A 444 -39.97 -0.86 -31.01
N GLU A 445 -40.21 -1.21 -29.75
CA GLU A 445 -39.33 -0.91 -28.62
C GLU A 445 -37.92 -1.48 -28.78
N HIS A 446 -37.75 -2.54 -29.58
CA HIS A 446 -36.47 -3.21 -29.84
C HIS A 446 -35.81 -2.79 -31.15
N ALA A 447 -36.24 -1.68 -31.78
CA ALA A 447 -35.72 -1.24 -33.08
C ALA A 447 -34.21 -0.96 -33.08
N ALA A 448 -33.64 -0.47 -31.97
CA ALA A 448 -32.20 -0.26 -31.83
C ALA A 448 -31.43 -1.60 -31.82
N MET A 449 -31.86 -2.54 -30.98
CA MET A 449 -31.28 -3.88 -30.88
C MET A 449 -31.37 -4.67 -32.20
N ARG A 450 -32.45 -4.49 -32.99
CA ARG A 450 -32.54 -5.06 -34.34
C ARG A 450 -31.46 -4.54 -35.28
N ARG A 451 -31.13 -3.24 -35.20
CA ARG A 451 -30.09 -2.62 -36.04
C ARG A 451 -28.69 -3.11 -35.65
N GLU A 452 -28.45 -3.30 -34.37
CA GLU A 452 -27.20 -3.85 -33.83
C GLU A 452 -27.00 -5.31 -34.26
N LEU A 453 -28.05 -6.14 -34.14
CA LEU A 453 -28.02 -7.53 -34.62
C LEU A 453 -27.81 -7.61 -36.14
N ASP A 454 -28.44 -6.72 -36.91
CA ASP A 454 -28.20 -6.60 -38.35
C ASP A 454 -26.75 -6.22 -38.68
N ALA A 455 -26.14 -5.35 -37.88
CA ALA A 455 -24.73 -5.00 -38.04
C ALA A 455 -23.83 -6.21 -37.75
N ARG A 456 -24.13 -6.97 -36.70
CA ARG A 456 -23.41 -8.22 -36.37
C ARG A 456 -23.54 -9.27 -37.48
N MET A 457 -24.73 -9.46 -38.04
CA MET A 457 -24.98 -10.38 -39.16
C MET A 457 -24.19 -10.01 -40.41
N ARG A 458 -24.00 -8.72 -40.69
CA ARG A 458 -23.16 -8.26 -41.82
C ARG A 458 -21.66 -8.40 -41.55
N GLN A 459 -21.25 -8.25 -40.29
CA GLN A 459 -19.86 -8.40 -39.88
C GLN A 459 -19.43 -9.87 -39.77
N ALA A 460 -20.40 -10.78 -39.57
CA ALA A 460 -20.17 -12.22 -39.51
C ALA A 460 -19.47 -12.74 -40.78
N GLY A 461 -18.34 -13.44 -40.60
CA GLY A 461 -17.57 -14.01 -41.71
C GLY A 461 -16.63 -13.03 -42.43
N THR A 462 -16.54 -11.77 -41.96
CA THR A 462 -15.48 -10.85 -42.42
C THR A 462 -14.13 -11.19 -41.78
N PRO A 463 -12.98 -10.84 -42.39
CA PRO A 463 -11.66 -11.07 -41.79
C PRO A 463 -11.43 -10.34 -40.47
N ALA A 464 -12.24 -9.32 -40.15
CA ALA A 464 -12.21 -8.58 -38.89
C ALA A 464 -13.24 -9.08 -37.86
N ASP A 465 -13.82 -10.26 -38.09
CA ASP A 465 -14.80 -10.85 -37.18
C ASP A 465 -14.12 -11.46 -35.94
N ALA A 466 -14.49 -10.97 -34.76
CA ALA A 466 -14.07 -11.51 -33.47
C ALA A 466 -14.81 -12.82 -33.09
N GLY A 467 -15.93 -13.11 -33.76
CA GLY A 467 -16.83 -14.24 -33.48
C GLY A 467 -16.15 -15.61 -33.44
N PRO A 468 -15.37 -16.01 -34.48
CA PRO A 468 -14.70 -17.31 -34.49
C PRO A 468 -13.68 -17.50 -33.37
N ALA A 469 -12.92 -16.45 -33.03
CA ALA A 469 -11.95 -16.50 -31.93
C ALA A 469 -12.64 -16.65 -30.57
N LEU A 470 -13.73 -15.91 -30.36
CA LEU A 470 -14.57 -16.01 -29.15
C LEU A 470 -15.24 -17.39 -29.05
N ALA A 471 -15.85 -17.87 -30.13
CA ALA A 471 -16.49 -19.19 -30.18
C ALA A 471 -15.49 -20.33 -29.90
N GLY A 472 -14.27 -20.24 -30.44
CA GLY A 472 -13.20 -21.20 -30.17
C GLY A 472 -12.80 -21.27 -28.70
N ARG A 473 -12.69 -20.12 -28.03
CA ARG A 473 -12.38 -20.05 -26.58
C ARG A 473 -13.57 -20.52 -25.73
N LEU A 474 -14.80 -20.16 -26.12
CA LEU A 474 -16.02 -20.65 -25.46
C LEU A 474 -16.20 -22.16 -25.58
N ALA A 475 -15.81 -22.76 -26.71
CA ALA A 475 -15.86 -24.21 -26.89
C ALA A 475 -14.95 -24.95 -25.89
N LEU A 476 -13.84 -24.35 -25.46
CA LEU A 476 -12.99 -24.90 -24.40
C LEU A 476 -13.67 -24.84 -23.03
N LEU A 477 -14.39 -23.76 -22.73
CA LEU A 477 -15.16 -23.61 -21.49
C LEU A 477 -16.38 -24.54 -21.44
N ASP A 478 -17.08 -24.68 -22.56
CA ASP A 478 -18.23 -25.57 -22.69
C ASP A 478 -17.83 -27.04 -22.50
N ARG A 479 -16.69 -27.46 -23.08
CA ARG A 479 -16.12 -28.79 -22.83
C ARG A 479 -15.78 -29.03 -21.36
N ALA A 480 -15.39 -27.99 -20.62
CA ALA A 480 -15.12 -28.08 -19.20
C ALA A 480 -16.41 -28.18 -18.35
N GLY A 481 -17.58 -27.99 -18.95
CA GLY A 481 -18.88 -28.13 -18.28
C GLY A 481 -19.29 -26.90 -17.47
N LEU A 482 -18.75 -25.72 -17.79
CA LEU A 482 -19.13 -24.45 -17.16
C LEU A 482 -20.61 -24.13 -17.45
N ARG A 483 -21.39 -23.82 -16.41
CA ARG A 483 -22.83 -23.51 -16.56
C ARG A 483 -23.14 -22.12 -16.03
N PRO A 484 -23.99 -21.33 -16.73
CA PRO A 484 -24.48 -20.09 -16.16
C PRO A 484 -25.33 -20.40 -14.93
N THR A 485 -25.02 -19.76 -13.81
CA THR A 485 -25.86 -19.88 -12.62
C THR A 485 -27.17 -19.14 -12.90
N SER A 486 -28.31 -19.81 -12.82
CA SER A 486 -29.59 -19.12 -12.99
C SER A 486 -29.81 -18.17 -11.82
N SER A 487 -29.70 -16.86 -12.05
CA SER A 487 -29.84 -15.80 -11.04
C SER A 487 -31.26 -15.65 -10.44
N ALA A 488 -32.18 -16.59 -10.67
CA ALA A 488 -33.59 -16.48 -10.32
C ALA A 488 -34.07 -17.24 -9.05
N ARG A 489 -33.20 -17.92 -8.28
CA ARG A 489 -33.62 -18.59 -7.00
C ARG A 489 -32.75 -18.35 -5.77
N GLY A 490 -31.68 -17.55 -5.86
CA GLY A 490 -30.77 -17.31 -4.73
C GLY A 490 -31.13 -16.12 -3.81
N ARG A 491 -31.93 -15.15 -4.27
CA ARG A 491 -32.18 -13.90 -3.53
C ARG A 491 -33.02 -14.07 -2.24
N ALA A 492 -33.60 -15.24 -1.97
CA ALA A 492 -34.41 -15.48 -0.77
C ALA A 492 -33.71 -16.26 0.36
N ALA A 493 -32.58 -16.94 0.10
CA ALA A 493 -31.95 -17.83 1.08
C ALA A 493 -30.57 -17.38 1.58
N ALA A 494 -29.84 -16.54 0.84
CA ALA A 494 -28.49 -16.09 1.23
C ALA A 494 -28.45 -14.71 1.95
N GLY A 495 -29.58 -14.00 2.03
CA GLY A 495 -29.66 -12.65 2.63
C GLY A 495 -30.05 -12.57 4.11
N ARG A 496 -30.07 -13.69 4.86
CA ARG A 496 -30.38 -13.70 6.30
C ARG A 496 -29.29 -14.38 7.13
N SER A 497 -28.02 -14.07 6.85
CA SER A 497 -27.00 -14.12 7.91
C SER A 497 -27.19 -12.89 8.80
N ARG A 498 -27.52 -13.15 10.05
CA ARG A 498 -27.89 -12.19 11.09
C ARG A 498 -26.83 -11.09 11.24
N CYS A 499 -27.15 -9.87 10.79
CA CYS A 499 -26.63 -8.69 11.48
C CYS A 499 -27.23 -8.69 12.89
N ALA A 500 -26.40 -8.97 13.88
CA ALA A 500 -26.74 -8.70 15.27
C ALA A 500 -26.89 -7.17 15.46
N PRO A 501 -27.91 -6.70 16.20
CA PRO A 501 -28.09 -5.28 16.45
C PRO A 501 -27.02 -4.77 17.43
N SER A 502 -26.40 -3.65 17.08
CA SER A 502 -25.55 -2.87 17.96
C SER A 502 -26.32 -2.46 19.23
N PRO A 503 -25.75 -2.57 20.45
CA PRO A 503 -26.42 -2.11 21.65
C PRO A 503 -26.49 -0.58 21.68
N THR A 504 -27.70 -0.12 21.96
CA THR A 504 -28.13 1.28 22.09
C THR A 504 -27.33 2.09 23.11
N THR A 505 -26.86 3.26 22.70
CA THR A 505 -26.60 4.39 23.61
C THR A 505 -27.93 5.04 23.95
N ARG A 506 -28.47 4.77 25.14
CA ARG A 506 -29.45 5.63 25.80
C ARG A 506 -28.69 6.71 26.57
N CYS A 507 -28.82 7.96 26.16
CA CYS A 507 -28.76 9.11 27.07
C CYS A 507 -30.02 9.93 26.85
N GLY A 508 -30.88 9.98 27.87
CA GLY A 508 -32.02 10.89 27.92
C GLY A 508 -31.59 12.28 28.39
N CYS A 509 -32.35 13.28 27.98
CA CYS A 509 -32.56 14.49 28.75
C CYS A 509 -33.99 14.99 28.49
N ALA A 510 -34.55 15.57 29.54
CA ALA A 510 -35.98 15.69 29.82
C ALA A 510 -36.66 16.93 29.22
N SER A 511 -37.95 17.06 29.57
CA SER A 511 -38.90 18.17 29.35
C SER A 511 -39.73 17.99 28.06
N THR A 512 -41.06 18.01 28.04
CA THR A 512 -42.04 18.59 28.97
C THR A 512 -43.40 17.91 28.72
N CYS A 513 -44.11 17.50 29.78
CA CYS A 513 -45.56 17.24 29.74
C CYS A 513 -46.27 18.52 30.19
N PRO A 514 -47.48 18.81 29.66
CA PRO A 514 -48.63 18.45 30.48
C PRO A 514 -49.84 17.91 29.70
N SER A 515 -50.47 16.92 30.33
CA SER A 515 -51.91 16.84 30.62
C SER A 515 -52.93 17.21 29.53
N ALA A 516 -53.67 16.20 29.06
CA ALA A 516 -55.13 16.27 29.02
C ALA A 516 -55.73 14.88 28.87
N ALA A 517 -56.45 14.47 29.91
CA ALA A 517 -57.47 13.44 29.81
C ALA A 517 -58.55 13.87 28.79
N THR A 518 -59.23 12.88 28.20
CA THR A 518 -60.68 12.63 28.33
C THR A 518 -61.29 12.15 27.00
N ARG A 519 -61.89 10.95 27.08
CA ARG A 519 -63.18 10.54 26.50
C ARG A 519 -63.35 10.25 24.99
N ARG A 520 -64.15 9.18 24.84
CA ARG A 520 -65.17 8.85 23.82
C ARG A 520 -64.62 8.27 22.51
N ARG A 521 -64.92 7.01 22.19
CA ARG A 521 -66.20 6.27 21.94
C ARG A 521 -66.43 6.17 20.42
N ARG A 522 -66.50 4.89 20.00
CA ARG A 522 -67.33 4.31 18.93
C ARG A 522 -67.04 4.68 17.48
N GLY A 523 -67.09 3.62 16.67
CA GLY A 523 -67.02 3.57 15.23
C GLY A 523 -66.36 2.27 14.85
#